data_AF-A0A6P8Z249-F1
#
_entry.id   AF-A0A6P8Z249-F1
#
_cell.length_a   1.000
_cell.length_b   1.000
_cell.length_c   1.000
_cell.angle_alpha   90.00
_cell.angle_beta   90.00
_cell.angle_gamma   90.00
#
_symmetry.space_group_name_H-M   'P 1'
#
loop_
_entity.id
_entity.type
_entity.pdbx_description
1 polymer ?
#
loop_
_entity_poly.entity_id
_entity_poly.type
_entity_poly.pdbx_seq_one_letter_code
_entity_poly.pdbx_strand_id
1 'polypeptide(L)'
;MGAYKVWEILKTALTRIRSVFIMVNVPTPMNLPHQWLQPESSAELLPAAPMVDKRFTCLQALHNPPRPWIFGYQLIGDSMLLRFSQQILRQPPILSESIRFLGYCVSGQRIGDLLKRLKSGFYHIGSNVVLMIGTNDLVKNCQAEQMIHELRRVLDYLCTKAEKIVVLTLPPVPLHEHYTHHWTRLNKYNDFIRTLNNAGKHYASCKSPCATG
;
A
#
# COMPACT_ATOMS: atom_id res chain seq x y z
N MET A 1 10.46 -18.45 -7.54
CA MET A 1 10.72 -18.36 -6.08
C MET A 1 9.41 -17.95 -5.41
N GLY A 2 8.81 -18.80 -4.56
CA GLY A 2 7.42 -18.62 -4.11
C GLY A 2 7.25 -17.57 -3.01
N ALA A 3 6.02 -17.02 -2.88
CA ALA A 3 5.62 -16.07 -1.84
C ALA A 3 6.00 -16.53 -0.40
N TYR A 4 6.08 -17.84 -0.19
CA TYR A 4 6.52 -18.46 1.06
C TYR A 4 7.95 -18.09 1.49
N LYS A 5 8.89 -17.90 0.54
CA LYS A 5 10.29 -17.54 0.87
C LYS A 5 10.42 -16.06 1.22
N VAL A 6 9.61 -15.20 0.59
CA VAL A 6 9.45 -13.79 0.96
C VAL A 6 8.87 -13.67 2.36
N TRP A 7 7.87 -14.49 2.65
CA TRP A 7 7.25 -14.63 3.97
C TRP A 7 8.26 -14.99 5.06
N GLU A 8 9.08 -16.04 4.89
CA GLU A 8 10.02 -16.44 5.94
C GLU A 8 11.08 -15.38 6.23
N ILE A 9 11.48 -14.60 5.22
CA ILE A 9 12.47 -13.52 5.39
C ILE A 9 11.84 -12.28 6.01
N LEU A 10 10.62 -11.89 5.60
CA LEU A 10 9.86 -10.83 6.27
C LEU A 10 9.55 -11.21 7.71
N LYS A 11 9.13 -12.46 7.95
CA LYS A 11 8.87 -13.02 9.28
C LYS A 11 10.14 -12.96 10.12
N THR A 12 11.29 -13.45 9.63
CA THR A 12 12.56 -13.44 10.36
C THR A 12 13.06 -12.02 10.64
N ALA A 13 13.01 -11.13 9.66
CA ALA A 13 13.47 -9.76 9.79
C ALA A 13 12.57 -8.90 10.69
N LEU A 14 11.26 -9.22 10.74
CA LEU A 14 10.26 -8.47 11.50
C LEU A 14 9.82 -9.19 12.80
N THR A 15 10.24 -10.44 13.06
CA THR A 15 10.05 -11.12 14.36
C THR A 15 10.77 -10.39 15.49
N ARG A 16 11.79 -9.58 15.17
CA ARG A 16 12.39 -8.62 16.11
C ARG A 16 11.42 -7.51 16.56
N ILE A 17 10.23 -7.41 15.95
CA ILE A 17 9.24 -6.34 16.15
C ILE A 17 7.87 -6.90 16.63
N ARG A 18 7.74 -8.21 16.95
CA ARG A 18 6.50 -8.85 17.46
C ARG A 18 5.22 -8.57 16.63
N SER A 19 5.34 -8.51 15.31
CA SER A 19 4.18 -8.35 14.41
C SER A 19 3.59 -9.70 14.00
N VAL A 20 2.26 -9.78 13.91
CA VAL A 20 1.54 -10.88 13.22
C VAL A 20 1.45 -10.52 11.74
N PHE A 21 1.70 -11.46 10.84
CA PHE A 21 1.70 -11.20 9.40
C PHE A 21 0.66 -12.05 8.70
N ILE A 22 0.02 -11.49 7.67
CA ILE A 22 -0.99 -12.19 6.88
C ILE A 22 -0.71 -11.91 5.43
N MET A 23 -0.51 -12.95 4.64
CA MET A 23 -0.52 -12.81 3.20
C MET A 23 -1.95 -12.82 2.73
N VAL A 24 -2.38 -11.73 2.11
CA VAL A 24 -3.56 -11.72 1.26
C VAL A 24 -3.06 -11.93 -0.16
N ASN A 25 -3.64 -12.87 -0.89
CA ASN A 25 -3.48 -12.92 -2.34
C ASN A 25 -4.79 -12.40 -2.91
N VAL A 26 -4.80 -11.15 -3.37
CA VAL A 26 -5.97 -10.60 -4.06
C VAL A 26 -5.81 -10.93 -5.54
N PRO A 27 -6.62 -11.82 -6.12
CA PRO A 27 -6.53 -12.09 -7.55
C PRO A 27 -6.94 -10.86 -8.35
N THR A 28 -6.20 -10.57 -9.42
CA THR A 28 -6.61 -9.59 -10.42
C THR A 28 -7.86 -10.02 -11.16
N PRO A 29 -8.75 -9.09 -11.55
CA PRO A 29 -9.77 -9.39 -12.55
C PRO A 29 -9.07 -9.74 -13.87
N MET A 30 -9.34 -10.94 -14.41
CA MET A 30 -8.92 -11.32 -15.75
C MET A 30 -9.62 -10.42 -16.78
N ASN A 31 -8.81 -9.89 -17.70
CA ASN A 31 -9.14 -9.30 -19.00
C ASN A 31 -10.62 -9.01 -19.28
N LEU A 32 -10.98 -7.73 -19.26
CA LEU A 32 -12.13 -7.24 -20.03
C LEU A 32 -11.69 -7.05 -21.50
N PRO A 33 -12.52 -7.46 -22.48
CA PRO A 33 -12.26 -7.15 -23.88
C PRO A 33 -12.35 -5.63 -24.08
N HIS A 34 -11.28 -5.04 -24.63
CA HIS A 34 -11.29 -3.68 -25.16
C HIS A 34 -12.20 -3.65 -26.40
N GLN A 35 -13.43 -3.15 -26.25
CA GLN A 35 -14.21 -2.68 -27.38
C GLN A 35 -15.10 -1.51 -26.94
N TRP A 36 -15.14 -0.49 -27.81
CA TRP A 36 -15.88 0.78 -27.75
C TRP A 36 -15.15 1.99 -27.13
N LEU A 37 -14.51 2.80 -27.97
CA LEU A 37 -15.05 4.09 -28.44
C LEU A 37 -14.10 4.69 -29.50
N GLN A 38 -14.67 5.02 -30.67
CA GLN A 38 -14.06 5.86 -31.73
C GLN A 38 -14.29 7.35 -31.37
N PRO A 39 -13.53 8.28 -31.97
CA PRO A 39 -13.26 9.60 -31.39
C PRO A 39 -14.32 10.63 -31.79
N GLU A 40 -14.84 11.37 -30.82
CA GLU A 40 -15.46 12.66 -31.09
C GLU A 40 -14.48 13.78 -30.76
N SER A 41 -14.28 14.65 -31.75
CA SER A 41 -13.39 15.80 -31.67
C SER A 41 -13.92 16.79 -30.63
N SER A 42 -13.10 17.10 -29.65
CA SER A 42 -13.27 18.23 -28.74
C SER A 42 -11.88 18.58 -28.26
N ALA A 43 -11.48 19.84 -28.41
CA ALA A 43 -10.17 20.33 -28.01
C ALA A 43 -9.83 19.88 -26.57
N GLU A 44 -8.93 18.90 -26.47
CA GLU A 44 -8.44 18.36 -25.20
C GLU A 44 -7.64 19.47 -24.50
N LEU A 45 -8.28 20.15 -23.55
CA LEU A 45 -7.57 20.80 -22.47
C LEU A 45 -6.69 19.72 -21.83
N LEU A 46 -5.37 19.82 -22.03
CA LEU A 46 -4.39 18.94 -21.41
C LEU A 46 -4.78 18.77 -19.93
N PRO A 47 -4.89 17.53 -19.42
CA PRO A 47 -5.22 17.32 -18.03
C PRO A 47 -4.21 18.08 -17.18
N ALA A 48 -4.70 18.93 -16.28
CA ALA A 48 -3.86 19.66 -15.36
C ALA A 48 -2.84 18.69 -14.76
N ALA A 49 -1.56 19.00 -14.92
CA ALA A 49 -0.48 18.14 -14.46
C ALA A 49 -0.81 17.71 -13.02
N PRO A 50 -0.74 16.40 -12.70
CA PRO A 50 -1.11 15.92 -11.37
C PRO A 50 -0.37 16.77 -10.36
N MET A 51 -1.11 17.42 -9.45
CA MET A 51 -0.54 18.35 -8.48
C MET A 51 0.42 17.57 -7.57
N VAL A 52 1.70 17.54 -7.95
CA VAL A 52 2.74 16.83 -7.23
C VAL A 52 2.95 17.56 -5.92
N ASP A 53 2.91 16.83 -4.81
CA ASP A 53 3.28 17.35 -3.51
C ASP A 53 4.69 17.95 -3.61
N LYS A 54 4.82 19.27 -3.40
CA LYS A 54 6.05 20.05 -3.65
C LYS A 54 7.29 19.44 -2.97
N ARG A 55 7.07 18.69 -1.88
CA ARG A 55 8.10 17.96 -1.14
C ARG A 55 8.79 16.87 -1.97
N PHE A 56 8.21 16.46 -3.09
CA PHE A 56 8.70 15.43 -4.00
C PHE A 56 9.20 16.01 -5.33
N THR A 57 9.21 17.34 -5.50
CA THR A 57 9.69 18.00 -6.72
C THR A 57 11.16 17.63 -7.01
N CYS A 58 11.97 17.39 -5.98
CA CYS A 58 13.36 16.95 -6.13
C CYS A 58 13.51 15.64 -6.91
N LEU A 59 12.46 14.83 -6.98
CA LEU A 59 12.45 13.58 -7.72
C LEU A 59 12.06 13.73 -9.18
N GLN A 60 11.41 14.83 -9.57
CA GLN A 60 11.13 15.10 -10.99
C GLN A 60 12.42 15.22 -11.80
N ALA A 61 13.54 15.58 -11.14
CA ALA A 61 14.87 15.61 -11.74
C ALA A 61 15.52 14.22 -11.89
N LEU A 62 14.96 13.17 -11.28
CA LEU A 62 15.50 11.81 -11.38
C LEU A 62 14.79 11.05 -12.51
N HIS A 63 15.52 10.69 -13.56
CA HIS A 63 15.00 9.86 -14.65
C HIS A 63 14.42 8.52 -14.16
N ASN A 64 14.92 7.98 -13.05
CA ASN A 64 14.40 6.75 -12.47
C ASN A 64 14.53 6.78 -10.93
N PRO A 65 13.56 7.37 -10.21
CA PRO A 65 13.69 7.56 -8.79
C PRO A 65 13.65 6.20 -8.06
N PRO A 66 14.49 6.00 -7.02
CA PRO A 66 14.65 4.71 -6.38
C PRO A 66 13.37 4.25 -5.67
N ARG A 67 13.10 2.95 -5.74
CA ARG A 67 11.94 2.28 -5.15
C ARG A 67 12.42 1.06 -4.36
N PRO A 68 11.86 0.79 -3.16
CA PRO A 68 12.28 -0.36 -2.40
C PRO A 68 11.60 -1.63 -2.92
N TRP A 69 12.40 -2.68 -3.10
CA TRP A 69 11.96 -3.99 -3.58
C TRP A 69 12.49 -5.10 -2.69
N ILE A 70 11.66 -6.11 -2.44
CA ILE A 70 12.06 -7.34 -1.78
C ILE A 70 11.53 -8.54 -2.57
N PHE A 71 12.43 -9.38 -3.07
CA PHE A 71 12.08 -10.59 -3.84
C PHE A 71 11.03 -10.39 -4.94
N GLY A 72 11.14 -9.29 -5.70
CA GLY A 72 10.21 -8.96 -6.78
C GLY A 72 8.91 -8.29 -6.33
N TYR A 73 8.75 -7.96 -5.04
CA TYR A 73 7.64 -7.17 -4.51
C TYR A 73 8.10 -5.75 -4.19
N GLN A 74 7.37 -4.75 -4.67
CA GLN A 74 7.58 -3.35 -4.30
C GLN A 74 7.04 -3.10 -2.89
N LEU A 75 7.83 -2.44 -2.05
CA LEU A 75 7.39 -2.01 -0.73
C LEU A 75 6.64 -0.68 -0.81
N ILE A 76 5.47 -0.62 -0.18
CA ILE A 76 4.60 0.57 -0.09
C ILE A 76 4.17 0.73 1.38
N GLY A 77 4.43 1.89 1.99
CA GLY A 77 4.04 2.06 3.39
C GLY A 77 4.53 3.32 4.07
N ASP A 78 4.53 3.29 5.40
CA ASP A 78 5.00 4.41 6.22
C ASP A 78 6.47 4.27 6.67
N SER A 79 6.84 4.98 7.74
CA SER A 79 8.17 4.95 8.35
C SER A 79 8.66 3.55 8.74
N MET A 80 7.76 2.59 9.00
CA MET A 80 8.17 1.23 9.37
C MET A 80 8.80 0.49 8.19
N LEU A 81 8.15 0.49 7.01
CA LEU A 81 8.75 -0.12 5.81
C LEU A 81 9.91 0.72 5.26
N LEU A 82 9.90 2.04 5.45
CA LEU A 82 11.07 2.86 5.13
C LEU A 82 12.29 2.43 5.96
N ARG A 83 12.13 2.28 7.28
CA ARG A 83 13.21 1.83 8.17
C ARG A 83 13.66 0.41 7.83
N PHE A 84 12.73 -0.48 7.51
CA PHE A 84 13.05 -1.82 7.01
C PHE A 84 13.95 -1.76 5.76
N SER A 85 13.59 -0.92 4.79
CA SER A 85 14.36 -0.74 3.55
C SER A 85 15.78 -0.23 3.84
N GLN A 86 15.93 0.68 4.81
CA GLN A 86 17.24 1.19 5.22
C GLN A 86 18.10 0.15 5.93
N GLN A 87 17.53 -0.53 6.93
CA GLN A 87 18.29 -1.39 7.82
C GLN A 87 18.55 -2.77 7.23
N ILE A 88 17.56 -3.32 6.53
CA ILE A 88 17.60 -4.69 6.01
C ILE A 88 18.02 -4.70 4.54
N LEU A 89 17.43 -3.84 3.71
CA LEU A 89 17.77 -3.79 2.28
C LEU A 89 18.97 -2.88 1.98
N ARG A 90 19.50 -2.16 2.98
CA ARG A 90 20.63 -1.22 2.85
C ARG A 90 20.39 -0.14 1.79
N GLN A 91 19.13 0.25 1.60
CA GLN A 91 18.76 1.30 0.64
C GLN A 91 18.61 2.65 1.35
N PRO A 92 19.43 3.66 0.99
CA PRO A 92 19.36 4.97 1.64
C PRO A 92 18.06 5.68 1.27
N PRO A 93 17.45 6.43 2.21
CA PRO A 93 16.29 7.27 1.89
C PRO A 93 16.73 8.52 1.12
N ILE A 94 15.79 9.12 0.42
CA ILE A 94 15.90 10.50 -0.04
C ILE A 94 15.34 11.41 1.05
N LEU A 95 16.04 12.51 1.34
CA LEU A 95 15.61 13.56 2.26
C LEU A 95 15.23 14.80 1.47
N SER A 96 14.01 15.29 1.65
CA SER A 96 13.49 16.49 1.00
C SER A 96 12.55 17.22 1.95
N GLU A 97 12.76 18.52 2.18
CA GLU A 97 11.92 19.34 3.07
C GLU A 97 11.61 18.66 4.43
N SER A 98 12.64 18.06 5.05
CA SER A 98 12.55 17.31 6.32
C SER A 98 11.75 15.99 6.27
N ILE A 99 11.32 15.55 5.09
CA ILE A 99 10.67 14.26 4.88
C ILE A 99 11.66 13.26 4.31
N ARG A 100 11.70 12.09 4.94
CA ARG A 100 12.42 10.93 4.42
C ARG A 100 11.47 10.02 3.65
N PHE A 101 11.90 9.58 2.48
CA PHE A 101 11.13 8.63 1.69
C PHE A 101 12.02 7.76 0.79
N LEU A 102 11.43 6.68 0.28
CA LEU A 102 11.98 5.83 -0.75
C LEU A 102 10.81 5.20 -1.51
N GLY A 103 10.57 5.60 -2.76
CA GLY A 103 9.34 5.24 -3.45
C GLY A 103 8.09 5.70 -2.67
N TYR A 104 7.11 4.80 -2.55
CA TYR A 104 5.91 5.01 -1.72
C TYR A 104 6.10 4.64 -0.24
N CYS A 105 7.32 4.35 0.21
CA CYS A 105 7.65 4.26 1.64
C CYS A 105 8.02 5.64 2.18
N VAL A 106 7.12 6.30 2.90
CA VAL A 106 7.32 7.70 3.32
C VAL A 106 7.14 7.87 4.83
N SER A 107 8.09 8.58 5.46
CA SER A 107 8.03 8.91 6.88
C SER A 107 6.80 9.79 7.19
N GLY A 108 6.06 9.44 8.24
CA GLY A 108 4.87 10.19 8.68
C GLY A 108 3.62 10.03 7.80
N GLN A 109 3.68 9.22 6.75
CA GLN A 109 2.55 8.99 5.83
C GLN A 109 1.37 8.32 6.53
N ARG A 110 0.18 8.89 6.32
CA ARG A 110 -1.11 8.28 6.68
C ARG A 110 -1.71 7.49 5.51
N ILE A 111 -2.73 6.69 5.77
CA ILE A 111 -3.43 5.90 4.72
C ILE A 111 -3.98 6.82 3.62
N GLY A 112 -4.66 7.92 3.99
CA GLY A 112 -5.20 8.87 3.02
C GLY A 112 -4.14 9.61 2.21
N ASP A 113 -2.96 9.88 2.81
CA ASP A 113 -1.83 10.49 2.10
C ASP A 113 -1.27 9.53 1.05
N LEU A 114 -1.18 8.24 1.38
CA LEU A 114 -0.77 7.21 0.44
C LEU A 114 -1.70 7.16 -0.77
N LEU A 115 -3.03 7.15 -0.55
CA LEU A 115 -3.99 7.11 -1.66
C LEU A 115 -3.83 8.29 -2.62
N LYS A 116 -3.65 9.50 -2.08
CA LYS A 116 -3.40 10.71 -2.89
C LYS A 116 -2.13 10.56 -3.72
N ARG A 117 -1.06 10.05 -3.13
CA ARG A 117 0.23 9.83 -3.83
C ARG A 117 0.13 8.75 -4.89
N LEU A 118 -0.53 7.63 -4.62
CA LEU A 118 -0.77 6.59 -5.61
C LEU A 118 -1.52 7.16 -6.82
N LYS A 119 -2.60 7.92 -6.58
CA LYS A 119 -3.39 8.56 -7.64
C LYS A 119 -2.65 9.62 -8.44
N SER A 120 -1.63 10.27 -7.85
CA SER A 120 -0.81 11.24 -8.59
C SER A 120 0.04 10.60 -9.70
N GLY A 121 0.21 9.27 -9.67
CA GLY A 121 1.01 8.55 -10.67
C GLY A 121 2.51 8.80 -10.56
N PHE A 122 2.98 9.41 -9.46
CA PHE A 122 4.36 9.85 -9.32
C PHE A 122 5.40 8.73 -9.46
N TYR A 123 5.09 7.54 -8.93
CA TYR A 123 5.89 6.35 -9.14
C TYR A 123 5.07 5.28 -9.86
N HIS A 124 5.72 4.56 -10.77
CA HIS A 124 5.19 3.30 -11.29
C HIS A 124 4.97 2.31 -10.13
N ILE A 125 3.82 1.65 -10.16
CA ILE A 125 3.43 0.59 -9.21
C ILE A 125 3.78 -0.75 -9.85
N GLY A 126 4.60 -1.54 -9.18
CA GLY A 126 4.98 -2.86 -9.64
C GLY A 126 3.83 -3.87 -9.58
N SER A 127 3.91 -4.93 -10.40
CA SER A 127 2.90 -6.00 -10.44
C SER A 127 2.72 -6.71 -9.10
N ASN A 128 3.77 -6.79 -8.27
CA ASN A 128 3.69 -7.39 -6.94
C ASN A 128 4.00 -6.33 -5.88
N VAL A 129 3.13 -6.18 -4.89
CA VAL A 129 3.21 -5.15 -3.85
C VAL A 129 3.17 -5.78 -2.47
N VAL A 130 3.97 -5.26 -1.55
CA VAL A 130 3.82 -5.44 -0.10
C VAL A 130 3.41 -4.10 0.49
N LEU A 131 2.24 -4.08 1.12
CA LEU A 131 1.62 -2.90 1.73
C LEU A 131 1.63 -3.00 3.25
N MET A 132 2.15 -1.98 3.93
CA MET A 132 1.92 -1.79 5.37
C MET A 132 1.75 -0.31 5.67
N ILE A 133 0.55 0.07 6.12
CA ILE A 133 0.18 1.47 6.33
C ILE A 133 -0.83 1.58 7.47
N GLY A 134 -0.87 2.72 8.15
CA GLY A 134 -1.82 3.00 9.22
C GLY A 134 -1.18 3.22 10.59
N THR A 135 0.13 3.03 10.75
CA THR A 135 0.82 3.28 12.03
C THR A 135 0.63 4.73 12.48
N ASN A 136 0.78 5.69 11.57
CA ASN A 136 0.62 7.11 11.87
C ASN A 136 -0.83 7.50 12.14
N ASP A 137 -1.80 6.87 11.49
CA ASP A 137 -3.22 7.07 11.74
C ASP A 137 -3.59 6.62 13.15
N LEU A 138 -3.12 5.41 13.52
CA LEU A 138 -3.33 4.83 14.84
C LEU A 138 -2.70 5.68 15.96
N VAL A 139 -1.45 6.12 15.79
CA VAL A 139 -0.75 7.00 16.74
C VAL A 139 -1.45 8.36 16.88
N LYS A 140 -2.06 8.86 15.81
CA LYS A 140 -2.82 10.13 15.82
C LYS A 140 -4.29 9.95 16.18
N ASN A 141 -4.63 8.87 16.86
CA ASN A 141 -5.96 8.60 17.40
C ASN A 141 -7.08 8.51 16.34
N CYS A 142 -6.77 8.15 15.10
CA CYS A 142 -7.80 7.88 14.08
C CYS A 142 -8.65 6.67 14.48
N GLN A 143 -9.95 6.72 14.20
CA GLN A 143 -10.85 5.60 14.48
C GLN A 143 -10.57 4.43 13.54
N ALA A 144 -10.71 3.20 14.05
CA ALA A 144 -10.38 2.00 13.28
C ALA A 144 -11.27 1.86 12.03
N GLU A 145 -12.53 2.26 12.11
CA GLU A 145 -13.49 2.27 11.00
C GLU A 145 -13.02 3.18 9.86
N GLN A 146 -12.52 4.36 10.20
CA GLN A 146 -11.97 5.30 9.23
C GLN A 146 -10.69 4.73 8.59
N MET A 147 -9.80 4.13 9.39
CA MET A 147 -8.61 3.48 8.87
C MET A 147 -8.96 2.32 7.92
N ILE A 148 -9.94 1.50 8.27
CA ILE A 148 -10.44 0.39 7.44
C ILE A 148 -11.02 0.93 6.13
N HIS A 149 -11.85 1.97 6.21
CA HIS A 149 -12.44 2.61 5.03
C HIS A 149 -11.37 3.13 4.07
N GLU A 150 -10.38 3.87 4.59
CA GLU A 150 -9.28 4.38 3.77
C GLU A 150 -8.40 3.26 3.22
N LEU A 151 -8.14 2.20 4.00
CA LEU A 151 -7.38 1.04 3.52
C LEU A 151 -8.11 0.36 2.35
N ARG A 152 -9.43 0.19 2.42
CA ARG A 152 -10.21 -0.36 1.29
C ARG A 152 -10.00 0.45 0.02
N ARG A 153 -10.07 1.78 0.10
CA ARG A 153 -9.84 2.67 -1.05
C ARG A 153 -8.43 2.53 -1.63
N VAL A 154 -7.42 2.34 -0.79
CA VAL A 154 -6.04 2.04 -1.22
C VAL A 154 -5.98 0.68 -1.93
N LEU A 155 -6.60 -0.35 -1.36
CA LEU A 155 -6.62 -1.69 -1.95
C LEU A 155 -7.36 -1.70 -3.29
N ASP A 156 -8.53 -1.07 -3.38
CA ASP A 156 -9.30 -0.97 -4.62
C ASP A 156 -8.46 -0.30 -5.72
N TYR A 157 -7.74 0.78 -5.40
CA TYR A 157 -6.84 1.42 -6.36
C TYR A 157 -5.69 0.49 -6.77
N LEU A 158 -5.00 -0.14 -5.80
CA LEU A 158 -3.89 -1.03 -6.09
C LEU A 158 -4.32 -2.26 -6.90
N CYS A 159 -5.53 -2.79 -6.71
CA CYS A 159 -6.05 -3.92 -7.49
C CYS A 159 -6.22 -3.60 -8.98
N THR A 160 -6.30 -2.31 -9.34
CA THR A 160 -6.30 -1.89 -10.76
C THR A 160 -4.90 -1.82 -11.38
N LYS A 161 -3.84 -1.93 -10.57
CA LYS A 161 -2.44 -1.68 -10.97
C LYS A 161 -1.48 -2.84 -10.68
N ALA A 162 -1.77 -3.64 -9.65
CA ALA A 162 -0.93 -4.73 -9.19
C ALA A 162 -1.68 -6.06 -9.32
N GLU A 163 -0.93 -7.09 -9.71
CA GLU A 163 -1.38 -8.48 -9.80
C GLU A 163 -1.49 -9.16 -8.43
N LYS A 164 -0.58 -8.81 -7.52
CA LYS A 164 -0.50 -9.42 -6.19
C LYS A 164 -0.22 -8.37 -5.14
N ILE A 165 -1.02 -8.37 -4.08
CA ILE A 165 -0.90 -7.39 -2.99
C ILE A 165 -0.87 -8.13 -1.66
N VAL A 166 0.28 -8.11 -1.01
CA VAL A 166 0.48 -8.64 0.35
C VAL A 166 0.26 -7.52 1.36
N VAL A 167 -0.77 -7.61 2.19
CA VAL A 167 -1.10 -6.59 3.19
C VAL A 167 -0.62 -7.02 4.57
N LEU A 168 0.32 -6.30 5.15
CA LEU A 168 0.86 -6.61 6.48
C LEU A 168 0.00 -5.97 7.58
N THR A 169 -0.15 -6.66 8.70
CA THR A 169 -0.79 -6.08 9.89
C THR A 169 0.17 -5.11 10.60
N LEU A 170 -0.38 -4.20 11.40
CA LEU A 170 0.43 -3.25 12.15
C LEU A 170 1.08 -3.93 13.36
N PRO A 171 2.37 -3.67 13.63
CA PRO A 171 2.99 -4.02 14.90
C PRO A 171 2.30 -3.31 16.07
N PRO A 172 2.41 -3.86 17.29
CA PRO A 172 2.27 -3.08 18.51
C PRO A 172 3.12 -1.80 18.49
N VAL A 173 2.57 -0.70 19.01
CA VAL A 173 3.33 0.54 19.20
C VAL A 173 3.73 0.65 20.68
N PRO A 174 5.01 0.44 21.05
CA PRO A 174 5.43 0.38 22.45
C PRO A 174 5.08 1.63 23.26
N LEU A 175 5.15 2.82 22.63
CA LEU A 175 4.82 4.10 23.27
C LEU A 175 3.39 4.16 23.80
N HIS A 176 2.49 3.29 23.31
CA HIS A 176 1.07 3.29 23.69
C HIS A 176 0.63 2.00 24.40
N GLU A 177 1.58 1.24 24.95
CA GLU A 177 1.29 -0.07 25.55
C GLU A 177 0.25 -0.03 26.68
N HIS A 178 0.15 1.08 27.42
CA HIS A 178 -0.78 1.24 28.53
C HIS A 178 -2.17 1.78 28.11
N TYR A 179 -2.37 2.20 26.86
CA TYR A 179 -3.66 2.76 26.42
C TYR A 179 -4.56 1.66 25.85
N THR A 180 -5.55 1.22 26.63
CA THR A 180 -6.53 0.19 26.22
C THR A 180 -7.22 0.53 24.90
N HIS A 181 -7.65 1.78 24.71
CA HIS A 181 -8.27 2.24 23.47
C HIS A 181 -7.35 2.14 22.25
N HIS A 182 -6.02 2.27 22.43
CA HIS A 182 -5.07 2.07 21.35
C HIS A 182 -5.09 0.60 20.89
N TRP A 183 -5.04 -0.34 21.83
CA TRP A 183 -5.11 -1.77 21.54
C TRP A 183 -6.42 -2.19 20.90
N THR A 184 -7.56 -1.67 21.36
CA THR A 184 -8.86 -1.95 20.75
C THR A 184 -8.86 -1.56 19.27
N ARG A 185 -8.34 -0.38 18.93
CA ARG A 185 -8.26 0.08 17.52
C ARG A 185 -7.25 -0.72 16.71
N LEU A 186 -6.07 -0.99 17.28
CA LEU A 186 -5.04 -1.81 16.64
C LEU A 186 -5.59 -3.20 16.31
N ASN A 187 -6.23 -3.87 17.28
CA ASN A 187 -6.82 -5.18 17.11
C ASN A 187 -7.92 -5.15 16.07
N LYS A 188 -8.85 -4.18 16.15
CA LYS A 188 -9.94 -4.03 15.17
C LYS A 188 -9.41 -3.84 13.74
N TYR A 189 -8.39 -3.02 13.57
CA TYR A 189 -7.75 -2.79 12.26
C TYR A 189 -7.03 -4.05 11.75
N ASN A 190 -6.24 -4.70 12.62
CA ASN A 190 -5.52 -5.91 12.26
C ASN A 190 -6.46 -7.08 11.98
N ASP A 191 -7.55 -7.24 12.74
CA ASP A 191 -8.61 -8.22 12.54
C ASP A 191 -9.26 -8.05 11.18
N PHE A 192 -9.56 -6.81 10.78
CA PHE A 192 -9.99 -6.53 9.42
C PHE A 192 -8.99 -7.04 8.37
N ILE A 193 -7.69 -6.71 8.52
CA ILE A 193 -6.66 -7.20 7.59
C ILE A 193 -6.63 -8.74 7.56
N ARG A 194 -6.87 -9.42 8.69
CA ARG A 194 -6.96 -10.90 8.72
C ARG A 194 -8.12 -11.43 7.90
N THR A 195 -9.27 -10.77 7.98
CA THR A 195 -10.46 -11.17 7.20
C THR A 195 -10.26 -11.03 5.69
N LEU A 196 -9.35 -10.17 5.23
CA LEU A 196 -9.02 -10.05 3.80
C LEU A 196 -8.44 -11.36 3.22
N ASN A 197 -7.74 -12.16 4.02
CA ASN A 197 -7.23 -13.47 3.56
C ASN A 197 -8.38 -14.45 3.27
N ASN A 198 -9.43 -14.41 4.09
CA ASN A 198 -10.64 -15.19 3.86
C ASN A 198 -11.44 -14.62 2.67
N ALA A 199 -11.42 -13.30 2.51
CA ALA A 199 -12.06 -12.61 1.41
C ALA A 199 -11.30 -12.68 0.08
N GLY A 200 -10.05 -13.18 0.04
CA GLY A 200 -9.37 -13.52 -1.22
C GLY A 200 -10.18 -14.53 -2.07
N LYS A 201 -11.05 -15.32 -1.43
CA LYS A 201 -12.07 -16.14 -2.09
C LYS A 201 -13.30 -15.33 -2.56
N HIS A 202 -13.65 -14.26 -1.87
CA HIS A 202 -14.79 -13.38 -2.18
C HIS A 202 -14.49 -12.34 -3.26
N TYR A 203 -13.30 -11.73 -3.27
CA TYR A 203 -12.86 -10.83 -4.35
C TYR A 203 -12.62 -11.59 -5.68
N ALA A 204 -12.39 -12.90 -5.63
CA ALA A 204 -12.44 -13.79 -6.80
C ALA A 204 -13.87 -14.11 -7.26
N SER A 205 -14.86 -14.03 -6.36
CA SER A 205 -16.24 -14.49 -6.58
C SER A 205 -17.23 -13.35 -6.88
N CYS A 206 -16.84 -12.09 -6.70
CA CYS A 206 -17.69 -10.94 -7.06
C CYS A 206 -17.61 -10.64 -8.58
N LYS A 207 -18.00 -11.61 -9.43
CA LYS A 207 -18.60 -11.42 -10.76
C LYS A 207 -18.89 -12.77 -11.45
N SER A 208 -20.10 -13.29 -11.20
CA SER A 208 -21.03 -13.96 -12.14
C SER A 208 -22.13 -14.63 -11.29
N PRO A 209 -23.44 -14.60 -11.65
CA PRO A 209 -23.95 -14.75 -13.01
C PRO A 209 -25.12 -13.80 -13.37
N CYS A 210 -25.02 -13.11 -14.50
CA CYS A 210 -26.21 -12.72 -15.29
C CYS A 210 -25.83 -12.83 -16.77
N ALA A 211 -25.86 -14.05 -17.29
CA ALA A 211 -26.01 -14.33 -18.70
C ALA A 211 -27.13 -15.37 -18.82
N THR A 212 -28.36 -14.89 -18.89
CA THR A 212 -29.54 -15.62 -19.39
C THR A 212 -30.54 -14.57 -19.85
N GLY A 213 -30.81 -14.55 -21.16
CA GLY A 213 -31.81 -13.71 -21.81
C GLY A 213 -31.29 -13.10 -23.09
#